data_AF-A0A9P1DIM7-F1
#
_entry.id   AF-A0A9P1DIM7-F1
#
_cell.length_a   1.000
_cell.length_b   1.000
_cell.length_c   1.000
_cell.angle_alpha   90.00
_cell.angle_beta   90.00
_cell.angle_gamma   90.00
#
_symmetry.space_group_name_H-M   'P 1'
#
loop_
_entity.id
_entity.type
_entity.pdbx_description
1 polymer ?
#
loop_
_entity_poly.entity_id
_entity_poly.type
_entity_poly.pdbx_seq_one_letter_code
_entity_poly.pdbx_strand_id
1 'polypeptide(L)'
;MAKAIGLGWLLLSSVLRLSASDTLDIDVTLYVDGNCITAYTSMLLLDDGCYANMYTNLTKAFKLKIVGFTGVSRYDLYDYTDACYSQFSPKRTLVSGKCERFVGGYYASLKSRLRSTTCVGESCSRLAVTTQRFFSEANCMGLPYMIYTYPVQNECMRWSNGTQAFRVDPTTTNVTQVDYLANDKCNGDQIRSYVMSVGYCYELYPDEVPRSFKWDVERYDATTVGQARLGGPSVFLPLLAAPVLLGHQEF
;
A
#
# COMPACT_ATOMS: atom_id res chain seq x y z
N MET A 1 -62.67 -2.34 -6.48
CA MET A 1 -62.42 -2.31 -5.03
C MET A 1 -60.97 -2.70 -4.79
N ALA A 2 -60.27 -1.88 -4.04
CA ALA A 2 -58.81 -1.84 -3.90
C ALA A 2 -58.28 -2.76 -2.80
N LYS A 3 -57.01 -3.17 -2.95
CA LYS A 3 -55.96 -3.37 -1.92
C LYS A 3 -54.85 -4.24 -2.52
N ALA A 4 -53.56 -4.05 -2.28
CA ALA A 4 -52.74 -2.95 -1.79
C ALA A 4 -51.30 -3.36 -2.14
N ILE A 5 -50.51 -2.43 -2.64
CA ILE A 5 -49.12 -2.60 -3.04
C ILE A 5 -48.25 -2.54 -1.77
N GLY A 6 -47.58 -3.63 -1.42
CA GLY A 6 -46.64 -3.71 -0.30
C GLY A 6 -45.23 -3.34 -0.75
N LEU A 7 -44.78 -2.16 -0.34
CA LEU A 7 -43.47 -1.56 -0.63
C LEU A 7 -42.29 -2.46 -0.23
N GLY A 8 -41.38 -2.66 -1.18
CA GLY A 8 -40.07 -3.27 -0.97
C GLY A 8 -39.17 -2.41 -0.09
N TRP A 9 -38.63 -3.05 0.95
CA TRP A 9 -37.50 -2.54 1.71
C TRP A 9 -36.21 -2.85 0.95
N LEU A 10 -35.70 -1.89 0.20
CA LEU A 10 -34.30 -1.89 -0.24
C LEU A 10 -33.47 -1.22 0.85
N LEU A 11 -33.01 -2.03 1.80
CA LEU A 11 -31.83 -1.69 2.59
C LEU A 11 -30.65 -1.65 1.60
N LEU A 12 -30.27 -0.45 1.17
CA LEU A 12 -28.96 -0.21 0.58
C LEU A 12 -27.92 -0.49 1.66
N SER A 13 -27.49 -1.76 1.74
CA SER A 13 -26.18 -2.10 2.25
C SER A 13 -25.18 -1.35 1.40
N SER A 14 -24.66 -0.23 1.91
CA SER A 14 -23.52 0.47 1.35
C SER A 14 -22.32 -0.46 1.44
N VAL A 15 -22.23 -1.40 0.50
CA VAL A 15 -21.01 -2.14 0.21
C VAL A 15 -20.04 -1.09 -0.28
N LEU A 16 -19.15 -0.65 0.61
CA LEU A 16 -17.91 0.02 0.25
C LEU A 16 -17.22 -0.93 -0.74
N ARG A 17 -17.44 -0.68 -2.04
CA ARG A 17 -16.67 -1.33 -3.08
C ARG A 17 -15.26 -0.80 -2.89
N LEU A 18 -14.36 -1.66 -2.42
CA LEU A 18 -12.94 -1.41 -2.57
C LEU A 18 -12.71 -1.09 -4.05
N SER A 19 -12.32 0.15 -4.31
CA SER A 19 -11.91 0.58 -5.63
C SER A 19 -10.63 -0.16 -6.01
N ALA A 20 -10.33 -0.27 -7.30
CA ALA A 20 -9.13 -0.97 -7.78
C ALA A 20 -7.79 -0.35 -7.30
N SER A 21 -7.83 0.82 -6.65
CA SER A 21 -6.69 1.47 -6.02
C SER A 21 -6.54 1.14 -4.52
N ASP A 22 -7.56 0.54 -3.91
CA ASP A 22 -7.56 0.24 -2.48
C ASP A 22 -6.76 -1.03 -2.22
N THR A 23 -5.70 -0.90 -1.42
CA THR A 23 -4.78 -1.98 -1.06
C THR A 23 -4.85 -2.23 0.44
N LEU A 24 -4.45 -3.41 0.91
CA LEU A 24 -4.41 -3.73 2.34
C LEU A 24 -2.97 -3.83 2.82
N ASP A 25 -2.70 -3.27 3.98
CA ASP A 25 -1.47 -3.47 4.72
C ASP A 25 -1.74 -4.35 5.96
N ILE A 26 -0.66 -4.87 6.54
CA ILE A 26 -0.68 -5.85 7.62
C ILE A 26 -0.09 -5.22 8.86
N ASP A 27 -0.93 -4.94 9.84
CA ASP A 27 -0.55 -4.50 11.19
C ASP A 27 -0.19 -5.74 12.02
N VAL A 28 1.06 -5.82 12.45
CA VAL A 28 1.61 -6.93 13.21
C VAL A 28 2.05 -6.41 14.56
N THR A 29 1.47 -6.94 15.63
CA THR A 29 1.98 -6.74 16.99
C THR A 29 2.72 -7.99 17.42
N LEU A 30 3.99 -7.85 17.75
CA LEU A 30 4.87 -8.92 18.22
C LEU A 30 4.84 -9.02 19.74
N TYR A 31 4.94 -10.25 20.22
CA TYR A 31 4.93 -10.62 21.62
C TYR A 31 6.07 -11.59 21.91
N VAL A 32 6.61 -11.53 23.13
CA VAL A 32 7.68 -12.47 23.57
C VAL A 32 7.11 -13.80 24.07
N ASP A 33 5.81 -13.90 24.31
CA ASP A 33 5.14 -15.07 24.88
C ASP A 33 3.98 -15.58 24.02
N GLY A 34 3.69 -16.89 24.16
CA GLY A 34 2.66 -17.57 23.38
C GLY A 34 1.21 -17.24 23.78
N ASN A 35 1.01 -16.47 24.85
CA ASN A 35 -0.31 -15.97 25.25
C ASN A 35 -0.54 -14.52 24.77
N CYS A 36 0.45 -13.90 24.13
CA CYS A 36 0.42 -12.51 23.66
C CYS A 36 0.07 -11.51 24.77
N ILE A 37 0.67 -11.68 25.95
CA ILE A 37 0.47 -10.76 27.09
C ILE A 37 1.50 -9.63 27.04
N THR A 38 2.76 -9.96 26.79
CA THR A 38 3.88 -9.01 26.84
C THR A 38 4.24 -8.55 25.44
N ALA A 39 3.69 -7.40 25.05
CA ALA A 39 4.00 -6.78 23.76
C ALA A 39 5.48 -6.38 23.69
N TYR A 40 6.11 -6.69 22.56
CA TYR A 40 7.50 -6.35 22.26
C TYR A 40 7.59 -5.12 21.36
N THR A 41 6.94 -5.17 20.19
CA THR A 41 6.88 -4.07 19.22
C THR A 41 5.70 -4.26 18.28
N SER A 42 5.29 -3.19 17.59
CA SER A 42 4.37 -3.28 16.46
C SER A 42 5.06 -2.82 15.18
N MET A 43 4.59 -3.34 14.05
CA MET A 43 5.08 -3.00 12.71
C MET A 43 3.93 -3.04 11.72
N LEU A 44 4.02 -2.20 10.69
CA LEU A 44 3.05 -2.12 9.61
C LEU A 44 3.75 -2.56 8.34
N LEU A 45 3.24 -3.61 7.70
CA LEU A 45 3.90 -4.30 6.61
C LEU A 45 3.04 -4.23 5.35
N LEU A 46 3.70 -4.14 4.19
CA LEU A 46 3.07 -4.32 2.90
C LEU A 46 2.67 -5.77 2.71
N ASP A 47 1.54 -5.96 2.03
CA ASP A 47 1.23 -7.24 1.42
C ASP A 47 2.33 -7.64 0.43
N ASP A 48 2.84 -8.86 0.57
CA ASP A 48 3.90 -9.47 -0.25
C ASP A 48 5.28 -8.76 -0.19
N GLY A 49 5.50 -7.91 0.81
CA GLY A 49 6.80 -7.27 1.06
C GLY A 49 7.88 -8.26 1.55
N CYS A 50 9.10 -8.15 1.03
CA CYS A 50 10.25 -8.99 1.44
C CYS A 50 11.06 -8.34 2.56
N TYR A 51 10.77 -8.72 3.80
CA TYR A 51 11.38 -8.12 5.00
C TYR A 51 12.61 -8.90 5.45
N ALA A 52 13.61 -8.18 5.96
CA ALA A 52 14.78 -8.80 6.57
C ALA A 52 14.37 -9.52 7.87
N ASN A 53 14.84 -10.76 8.05
CA ASN A 53 14.59 -11.48 9.29
C ASN A 53 15.71 -11.20 10.30
N MET A 54 15.48 -10.23 11.18
CA MET A 54 16.45 -9.86 12.21
C MET A 54 16.29 -10.64 13.52
N TYR A 55 15.30 -11.53 13.61
CA TYR A 55 14.88 -12.20 14.85
C TYR A 55 15.37 -13.65 14.98
N THR A 56 16.03 -14.18 13.95
CA THR A 56 16.63 -15.52 13.96
C THR A 56 17.84 -15.55 13.04
N ASN A 57 18.78 -16.45 13.32
CA ASN A 57 19.93 -16.70 12.45
C ASN A 57 19.67 -17.82 11.42
N LEU A 58 18.51 -18.50 11.51
CA LEU A 58 18.16 -19.62 10.62
C LEU A 58 17.68 -19.16 9.24
N THR A 59 17.05 -18.00 9.17
CA THR A 59 16.45 -17.45 7.96
C THR A 59 16.94 -16.02 7.75
N LYS A 60 16.90 -15.54 6.50
CA LYS A 60 17.37 -14.21 6.12
C LYS A 60 16.26 -13.24 5.83
N ALA A 61 15.09 -13.75 5.42
CA ALA A 61 13.94 -12.93 5.10
C ALA A 61 12.63 -13.63 5.41
N PHE A 62 11.58 -12.84 5.47
CA PHE A 62 10.21 -13.34 5.52
C PHE A 62 9.28 -12.49 4.63
N LYS A 63 8.18 -13.10 4.19
CA LYS A 63 7.07 -12.42 3.51
C LYS A 63 5.76 -12.78 4.19
N LEU A 64 4.85 -11.81 4.26
CA LEU A 64 3.46 -12.04 4.62
C LEU A 64 2.58 -11.69 3.43
N LYS A 65 1.66 -12.59 3.10
CA LYS A 65 0.69 -12.40 2.02
C LYS A 65 -0.73 -12.55 2.53
N ILE A 66 -1.60 -11.58 2.23
CA ILE A 66 -3.02 -11.66 2.56
C ILE A 66 -3.68 -12.63 1.59
N VAL A 67 -4.30 -13.68 2.13
CA VAL A 67 -4.93 -14.76 1.33
C VAL A 67 -6.42 -14.94 1.63
N GLY A 68 -6.92 -14.35 2.72
CA GLY A 68 -8.33 -14.36 3.07
C GLY A 68 -8.82 -12.96 3.42
N PHE A 69 -9.84 -12.50 2.70
CA PHE A 69 -10.45 -11.17 2.86
C PHE A 69 -11.88 -11.23 3.44
N THR A 70 -12.51 -12.41 3.41
CA THR A 70 -13.89 -12.61 3.84
C THR A 70 -13.93 -13.15 5.28
N GLY A 71 -14.62 -12.42 6.17
CA GLY A 71 -14.70 -12.78 7.59
C GLY A 71 -13.41 -12.47 8.34
N VAL A 72 -12.80 -13.49 8.95
CA VAL A 72 -11.51 -13.34 9.63
C VAL A 72 -10.39 -13.39 8.61
N SER A 73 -9.61 -12.31 8.50
CA SER A 73 -8.49 -12.24 7.56
C SER A 73 -7.47 -13.35 7.82
N ARG A 74 -6.85 -13.86 6.75
CA ARG A 74 -5.80 -14.89 6.80
C ARG A 74 -4.55 -14.42 6.07
N TYR A 75 -3.39 -14.79 6.61
CA TYR A 75 -2.08 -14.37 6.13
C TYR A 75 -1.17 -15.57 5.96
N ASP A 76 -0.60 -15.77 4.77
CA ASP A 76 0.43 -16.76 4.57
C ASP A 76 1.80 -16.14 4.90
N LEU A 77 2.49 -16.72 5.89
CA LEU A 77 3.86 -16.41 6.27
C LEU A 77 4.82 -17.36 5.56
N TYR A 78 5.82 -16.78 4.92
CA TYR A 78 6.89 -17.47 4.22
C TYR A 78 8.23 -17.05 4.82
N ASP A 79 9.09 -18.02 5.07
CA ASP A 79 10.46 -17.81 5.54
C ASP A 79 11.44 -18.18 4.42
N TYR A 80 12.52 -17.41 4.26
CA TYR A 80 13.47 -17.56 3.16
C TYR A 80 14.93 -17.54 3.63
N THR A 81 15.82 -18.20 2.88
CA THR A 81 17.27 -18.20 3.13
C THR A 81 18.02 -17.09 2.39
N ASP A 82 17.34 -16.33 1.53
CA ASP A 82 17.90 -15.25 0.71
C ASP A 82 16.91 -14.07 0.55
N ALA A 83 17.01 -13.29 -0.54
CA ALA A 83 16.13 -12.17 -0.89
C ALA A 83 14.73 -12.59 -1.37
N CYS A 84 14.09 -13.47 -0.60
CA CYS A 84 12.77 -14.03 -0.84
C CYS A 84 12.61 -14.80 -2.16
N TYR A 85 13.64 -15.55 -2.54
CA TYR A 85 13.64 -16.47 -3.68
C TYR A 85 13.61 -17.93 -3.21
N SER A 86 14.50 -18.30 -2.28
CA SER A 86 14.67 -19.67 -1.79
C SER A 86 13.92 -19.87 -0.48
N GLN A 87 12.74 -20.50 -0.55
CA GLN A 87 11.91 -20.75 0.62
C GLN A 87 12.58 -21.76 1.57
N PHE A 88 12.73 -21.38 2.84
CA PHE A 88 13.38 -22.18 3.88
C PHE A 88 12.47 -23.28 4.43
N SER A 89 11.20 -22.95 4.69
CA SER A 89 10.22 -23.85 5.28
C SER A 89 8.86 -23.72 4.61
N PRO A 90 7.98 -24.74 4.68
CA PRO A 90 6.62 -24.64 4.18
C PRO A 90 5.90 -23.40 4.72
N LYS A 91 5.03 -22.81 3.91
CA LYS A 91 4.26 -21.64 4.30
C LYS A 91 3.36 -21.97 5.50
N ARG A 92 3.13 -21.00 6.37
CA ARG A 92 2.22 -21.11 7.51
C ARG A 92 1.11 -20.09 7.38
N THR A 93 -0.15 -20.51 7.54
CA THR A 93 -1.28 -19.59 7.50
C THR A 93 -1.61 -19.12 8.91
N LEU A 94 -1.49 -17.83 9.15
CA LEU A 94 -1.87 -17.14 10.38
C LEU A 94 -3.26 -16.53 10.22
N VAL A 95 -4.00 -16.43 11.32
CA VAL A 95 -5.39 -15.98 11.37
C VAL A 95 -5.46 -14.69 12.19
N SER A 96 -6.15 -13.69 11.62
CA SER A 96 -6.35 -12.40 12.27
C SER A 96 -6.95 -12.54 13.67
N GLY A 97 -6.42 -11.76 14.62
CA GLY A 97 -6.86 -11.76 16.01
C GLY A 97 -6.42 -12.96 16.86
N LYS A 98 -5.74 -13.97 16.29
CA LYS A 98 -5.13 -15.05 17.07
C LYS A 98 -3.70 -14.70 17.47
N CYS A 99 -3.25 -15.27 18.58
CA CYS A 99 -1.85 -15.26 18.99
C CYS A 99 -1.17 -16.50 18.41
N GLU A 100 -0.28 -16.32 17.44
CA GLU A 100 0.36 -17.43 16.74
C GLU A 100 1.87 -17.24 16.65
N ARG A 101 2.61 -18.34 16.57
CA ARG A 101 4.07 -18.27 16.40
C ARG A 101 4.40 -17.55 15.10
N PHE A 102 5.28 -16.56 15.16
CA PHE A 102 5.69 -15.74 14.04
C PHE A 102 7.12 -16.10 13.60
N VAL A 103 7.96 -15.12 13.30
CA VAL A 103 9.37 -15.33 12.93
C VAL A 103 10.26 -15.43 14.18
N GLY A 104 11.28 -16.28 14.10
CA GLY A 104 12.19 -16.55 15.22
C GLY A 104 11.48 -17.16 16.44
N GLY A 105 11.71 -16.54 17.60
CA GLY A 105 11.10 -16.93 18.88
C GLY A 105 9.85 -16.12 19.25
N TYR A 106 9.37 -15.24 18.37
CA TYR A 106 8.27 -14.33 18.67
C TYR A 106 6.92 -14.90 18.28
N TYR A 107 5.88 -14.38 18.94
CA TYR A 107 4.49 -14.61 18.59
C TYR A 107 3.90 -13.31 18.04
N ALA A 108 2.85 -13.41 17.24
CA ALA A 108 2.22 -12.24 16.64
C ALA A 108 0.70 -12.32 16.69
N SER A 109 0.09 -11.14 16.81
CA SER A 109 -1.30 -10.89 16.44
C SER A 109 -1.33 -9.99 15.21
N LEU A 110 -2.09 -10.40 14.19
CA LEU A 110 -2.15 -9.73 12.90
C LEU A 110 -3.54 -9.11 12.68
N LYS A 111 -3.56 -7.95 12.03
CA LYS A 111 -4.78 -7.26 11.59
C LYS A 111 -4.54 -6.62 10.21
N SER A 112 -5.58 -6.58 9.38
CA SER A 112 -5.52 -5.86 8.10
C SER A 112 -5.91 -4.41 8.30
N ARG A 113 -5.21 -3.50 7.62
CA ARG A 113 -5.51 -2.07 7.60
C ARG A 113 -5.72 -1.63 6.16
N LEU A 114 -6.75 -0.82 5.91
CA LEU A 114 -7.07 -0.34 4.57
C LEU A 114 -6.14 0.79 4.17
N ARG A 115 -5.35 0.62 3.10
CA ARG A 115 -4.61 1.68 2.45
C ARG A 115 -5.47 2.27 1.33
N SER A 116 -6.06 3.41 1.64
CA SER A 116 -6.84 4.21 0.72
C SER A 116 -6.71 5.67 1.12
N THR A 117 -6.60 6.56 0.14
CA THR A 117 -6.63 8.02 0.33
C THR A 117 -7.96 8.50 0.90
N THR A 118 -9.01 7.70 0.78
CA THR A 118 -10.36 8.00 1.29
C THR A 118 -10.66 7.36 2.65
N CYS A 119 -9.76 6.51 3.17
CA CYS A 119 -9.97 5.85 4.44
C CYS A 119 -9.81 6.84 5.61
N VAL A 120 -10.71 6.79 6.59
CA VAL A 120 -10.63 7.62 7.81
C VAL A 120 -10.69 6.75 9.06
N GLY A 121 -9.82 7.05 10.04
CA GLY A 121 -9.84 6.44 11.37
C GLY A 121 -8.76 5.38 11.59
N GLU A 122 -8.90 4.64 12.69
CA GLU A 122 -7.88 3.66 13.11
C GLU A 122 -7.81 2.43 12.20
N SER A 123 -8.87 2.11 11.48
CA SER A 123 -8.89 0.99 10.50
C SER A 123 -8.01 1.24 9.27
N CYS A 124 -7.50 2.46 9.10
CA CYS A 124 -6.70 2.86 7.96
C CYS A 124 -5.21 2.63 8.18
N SER A 125 -4.55 2.20 7.12
CA SER A 125 -3.09 2.10 7.12
C SER A 125 -2.49 3.49 7.07
N ARG A 126 -1.51 3.73 7.95
CA ARG A 126 -0.65 4.92 7.92
C ARG A 126 0.69 4.65 7.23
N LEU A 127 0.83 3.47 6.62
CA LEU A 127 2.04 3.09 5.91
C LEU A 127 2.19 3.99 4.70
N ALA A 128 3.23 4.82 4.72
CA ALA A 128 3.64 5.55 3.55
C ALA A 128 4.45 4.62 2.66
N VAL A 129 4.25 4.71 1.35
CA VAL A 129 4.97 3.91 0.37
C VAL A 129 5.56 4.78 -0.72
N THR A 130 6.64 4.30 -1.31
CA THR A 130 7.13 4.82 -2.58
C THR A 130 7.01 3.74 -3.64
N THR A 131 6.69 4.16 -4.86
CA THR A 131 6.63 3.26 -6.00
C THR A 131 7.70 3.66 -7.01
N GLN A 132 8.53 2.70 -7.39
CA GLN A 132 9.45 2.82 -8.52
C GLN A 132 8.75 2.27 -9.75
N ARG A 133 8.59 3.09 -10.79
CA ARG A 133 7.93 2.72 -12.04
C ARG A 133 8.93 2.75 -13.16
N PHE A 134 9.09 1.63 -13.85
CA PHE A 134 9.94 1.49 -15.02
C PHE A 134 9.11 1.55 -16.29
N PHE A 135 9.63 2.22 -17.31
CA PHE A 135 8.97 2.45 -18.59
C PHE A 135 9.80 1.84 -19.72
N SER A 136 9.11 1.34 -20.74
CA SER A 136 9.74 0.83 -21.96
C SER A 136 10.28 1.95 -22.86
N GLU A 137 9.77 3.18 -22.70
CA GLU A 137 10.17 4.35 -23.47
C GLU A 137 11.06 5.29 -22.65
N ALA A 138 11.77 6.19 -23.33
CA ALA A 138 12.53 7.26 -22.67
C ALA A 138 11.58 8.31 -22.06
N ASN A 139 12.10 9.16 -21.16
CA ASN A 139 11.34 10.24 -20.53
C ASN A 139 10.04 9.80 -19.83
N CYS A 140 9.97 8.54 -19.39
CA CYS A 140 8.85 7.98 -18.63
C CYS A 140 7.52 8.11 -19.37
N MET A 141 7.58 8.00 -20.70
CA MET A 141 6.43 7.97 -21.57
C MET A 141 5.78 6.59 -21.60
N GLY A 142 4.47 6.57 -21.88
CA GLY A 142 3.68 5.34 -21.98
C GLY A 142 3.27 4.77 -20.61
N LEU A 143 2.83 3.51 -20.65
CA LEU A 143 2.44 2.78 -19.45
C LEU A 143 3.67 2.20 -18.73
N PRO A 144 3.70 2.18 -17.39
CA PRO A 144 4.74 1.47 -16.66
C PRO A 144 4.74 -0.02 -17.05
N TYR A 145 5.89 -0.53 -17.46
CA TYR A 145 6.12 -1.93 -17.75
C TYR A 145 6.30 -2.76 -16.46
N MET A 146 6.87 -2.14 -15.42
CA MET A 146 7.19 -2.80 -14.16
C MET A 146 7.11 -1.79 -13.00
N ILE A 147 6.56 -2.23 -11.88
CA ILE A 147 6.34 -1.39 -10.70
C ILE A 147 6.82 -2.15 -9.47
N TYR A 148 7.64 -1.49 -8.66
CA TYR A 148 8.02 -1.97 -7.33
C TYR A 148 7.55 -0.99 -6.26
N THR A 149 7.06 -1.52 -5.15
CA THR A 149 6.54 -0.73 -4.03
C THR A 149 7.34 -1.02 -2.78
N TYR A 150 7.74 0.03 -2.08
CA TYR A 150 8.56 -0.07 -0.88
C TYR A 150 7.98 0.80 0.24
N PRO A 151 7.99 0.32 1.50
CA PRO A 151 7.56 1.14 2.63
C PRO A 151 8.66 2.17 2.96
N VAL A 152 8.27 3.38 3.37
CA VAL A 152 9.20 4.51 3.54
C VAL A 152 9.36 4.99 4.98
N GLN A 153 8.99 4.17 5.96
CA GLN A 153 9.15 4.49 7.38
C GLN A 153 10.39 3.80 7.98
N ASN A 154 11.39 3.52 7.14
CA ASN A 154 12.65 2.88 7.51
C ASN A 154 12.50 1.40 7.92
N GLU A 155 11.53 0.69 7.33
CA GLU A 155 11.42 -0.75 7.46
C GLU A 155 12.61 -1.44 6.79
N CYS A 156 13.14 -2.46 7.45
CA CYS A 156 14.29 -3.19 6.94
C CYS A 156 13.85 -4.26 5.93
N MET A 157 14.13 -4.01 4.66
CA MET A 157 13.80 -4.90 3.55
C MET A 157 15.02 -5.75 3.20
N ARG A 158 14.79 -7.02 2.82
CA ARG A 158 15.88 -7.85 2.31
C ARG A 158 16.19 -7.47 0.87
N TRP A 159 17.47 -7.30 0.54
CA TRP A 159 17.89 -6.93 -0.81
C TRP A 159 19.21 -7.59 -1.18
N SER A 160 19.20 -8.39 -2.26
CA SER A 160 20.40 -9.01 -2.84
C SER A 160 21.32 -9.61 -1.75
N ASN A 161 22.55 -9.10 -1.66
CA ASN A 161 23.55 -9.44 -0.64
C ASN A 161 23.57 -8.42 0.52
N GLY A 162 22.41 -8.14 1.11
CA GLY A 162 22.30 -7.24 2.25
C GLY A 162 20.86 -6.87 2.56
N THR A 163 20.68 -5.65 3.06
CA THR A 163 19.36 -5.09 3.34
C THR A 163 19.26 -3.68 2.82
N GLN A 164 18.05 -3.20 2.58
CA GLN A 164 17.79 -1.84 2.18
C GLN A 164 16.64 -1.25 2.97
N ALA A 165 16.63 0.06 3.14
CA ALA A 165 15.53 0.81 3.74
C ALA A 165 15.26 2.07 2.93
N PHE A 166 13.99 2.49 2.90
CA PHE A 166 13.57 3.71 2.22
C PHE A 166 13.03 4.71 3.23
N ARG A 167 13.26 5.99 2.94
CA ARG A 167 12.76 7.13 3.71
C ARG A 167 12.31 8.20 2.74
N VAL A 168 11.32 8.99 3.13
CA VAL A 168 10.88 10.16 2.36
C VAL A 168 11.00 11.39 3.24
N ASP A 169 11.44 12.49 2.64
CA ASP A 169 11.52 13.78 3.32
C ASP A 169 10.12 14.30 3.73
N PRO A 170 10.03 15.21 4.73
CA PRO A 170 8.73 15.71 5.18
C PRO A 170 7.90 16.38 4.07
N THR A 171 8.57 16.95 3.06
CA THR A 171 7.98 17.61 1.89
C THR A 171 7.56 16.65 0.78
N THR A 172 7.84 15.35 0.91
CA THR A 172 7.53 14.32 -0.10
C THR A 172 8.13 14.60 -1.48
N THR A 173 9.25 15.34 -1.50
CA THR A 173 9.96 15.73 -2.71
C THR A 173 11.11 14.79 -3.03
N ASN A 174 11.66 14.11 -2.03
CA ASN A 174 12.79 13.22 -2.21
C ASN A 174 12.59 11.89 -1.49
N VAL A 175 12.88 10.81 -2.20
CA VAL A 175 13.05 9.46 -1.65
C VAL A 175 14.52 9.25 -1.37
N THR A 176 14.86 8.80 -0.17
CA THR A 176 16.20 8.33 0.19
C THR A 176 16.17 6.82 0.29
N GLN A 177 17.00 6.15 -0.50
CA GLN A 177 17.31 4.73 -0.36
C GLN A 177 18.63 4.59 0.37
N VAL A 178 18.69 3.67 1.33
CA VAL A 178 19.92 3.30 2.04
C VAL A 178 20.12 1.79 1.91
N ASP A 179 21.21 1.40 1.27
CA ASP A 179 21.62 0.02 1.11
C ASP A 179 22.72 -0.32 2.12
N TYR A 180 22.47 -1.32 2.95
CA TYR A 180 23.41 -1.86 3.92
C TYR A 180 24.02 -3.13 3.34
N LEU A 181 25.23 -2.99 2.79
CA LEU A 181 25.91 -4.07 2.07
C LEU A 181 26.38 -5.17 3.03
N ALA A 182 26.16 -6.43 2.65
CA ALA A 182 26.50 -7.63 3.42
C ALA A 182 25.95 -7.64 4.87
N ASN A 183 24.93 -6.83 5.15
CA ASN A 183 24.32 -6.69 6.46
C ASN A 183 22.89 -7.25 6.44
N ASP A 184 22.49 -7.93 7.50
CA ASP A 184 21.17 -8.57 7.61
C ASP A 184 20.15 -7.77 8.44
N LYS A 185 20.52 -6.59 8.96
CA LYS A 185 19.80 -5.89 10.04
C LYS A 185 19.67 -4.36 9.88
N CYS A 186 19.85 -3.80 8.69
CA CYS A 186 19.76 -2.36 8.41
C CYS A 186 20.43 -1.44 9.44
N ASN A 187 21.60 -1.85 9.95
CA ASN A 187 22.31 -1.15 11.02
C ASN A 187 23.83 -1.19 10.83
N GLY A 188 24.29 -1.54 9.63
CA GLY A 188 25.70 -1.66 9.32
C GLY A 188 26.34 -0.33 8.90
N ASP A 189 27.66 -0.27 9.00
CA ASP A 189 28.44 0.93 8.66
C ASP A 189 28.73 1.06 7.16
N GLN A 190 28.70 -0.06 6.41
CA GLN A 190 28.90 -0.05 4.97
C GLN A 190 27.60 0.29 4.25
N ILE A 191 27.36 1.60 4.11
CA ILE A 191 26.15 2.14 3.50
C ILE A 191 26.41 2.72 2.11
N ARG A 192 25.48 2.49 1.19
CA ARG A 192 25.29 3.34 0.01
C ARG A 192 23.98 4.09 0.16
N SER A 193 23.99 5.39 -0.08
CA SER A 193 22.78 6.21 0.02
C SER A 193 22.52 6.91 -1.30
N TYR A 194 21.28 6.83 -1.74
CA TYR A 194 20.79 7.44 -2.97
C TYR A 194 19.64 8.36 -2.62
N VAL A 195 19.66 9.59 -3.13
CA VAL A 195 18.57 10.55 -3.01
C VAL A 195 17.97 10.75 -4.39
N MET A 196 16.69 10.44 -4.54
CA MET A 196 15.96 10.51 -5.80
C MET A 196 14.80 11.48 -5.65
N SER A 197 14.65 12.39 -6.60
CA SER A 197 13.55 13.34 -6.62
C SER A 197 12.28 12.68 -7.12
N VAL A 198 11.20 12.91 -6.37
CA VAL A 198 9.86 12.40 -6.70
C VAL A 198 9.36 13.06 -7.98
N GLY A 199 8.78 12.26 -8.88
CA GLY A 199 8.28 12.69 -10.18
C GLY A 199 9.35 12.94 -11.25
N TYR A 200 10.64 12.99 -10.88
CA TYR A 200 11.72 13.11 -11.86
C TYR A 200 11.88 11.81 -12.65
N CYS A 201 12.02 11.95 -13.97
CA CYS A 201 12.27 10.82 -14.85
C CYS A 201 13.76 10.63 -15.09
N TYR A 202 14.27 9.48 -14.68
CA TYR A 202 15.65 9.06 -14.85
C TYR A 202 15.78 8.18 -16.09
N GLU A 203 16.75 8.49 -16.96
CA GLU A 203 17.15 7.60 -18.05
C GLU A 203 17.92 6.39 -17.52
N LEU A 204 17.73 5.22 -18.14
CA LEU A 204 18.37 3.98 -17.72
C LEU A 204 19.22 3.37 -18.84
N TYR A 205 18.58 2.82 -19.89
CA TYR A 205 19.26 2.23 -21.04
C TYR A 205 18.79 2.88 -22.35
N PRO A 206 19.70 3.20 -23.28
CA PRO A 206 19.33 3.81 -24.55
C PRO A 206 18.63 2.82 -25.48
N ASP A 207 19.06 1.56 -25.52
CA ASP A 207 18.64 0.59 -26.54
C ASP A 207 17.97 -0.66 -25.95
N GLU A 208 17.75 -0.69 -24.64
CA GLU A 208 17.19 -1.84 -23.93
C GLU A 208 16.06 -1.42 -22.99
N VAL A 209 15.09 -2.31 -22.78
CA VAL A 209 14.01 -2.09 -21.81
C VAL A 209 14.46 -2.61 -20.44
N PRO A 210 14.27 -1.86 -19.35
CA PRO A 210 13.60 -0.55 -19.26
C PRO A 210 14.48 0.64 -19.65
N ARG A 211 13.92 1.61 -20.38
CA ARG A 211 14.64 2.79 -20.88
C ARG A 211 14.65 3.96 -19.92
N SER A 212 13.63 4.07 -19.07
CA SER A 212 13.56 5.09 -18.04
C SER A 212 12.78 4.62 -16.83
N PHE A 213 12.93 5.33 -15.71
CA PHE A 213 12.18 5.08 -14.48
C PHE A 213 11.90 6.37 -13.73
N LYS A 214 10.88 6.34 -12.87
CA LYS A 214 10.59 7.42 -11.93
C LYS A 214 10.14 6.89 -10.58
N TRP A 215 10.24 7.75 -9.58
CA TRP A 215 9.73 7.49 -8.23
C TRP A 215 8.49 8.33 -7.96
N ASP A 216 7.45 7.70 -7.45
CA ASP A 216 6.25 8.35 -6.92
C ASP A 216 6.14 8.02 -5.42
N VAL A 217 5.46 8.86 -4.64
CA VAL A 217 5.18 8.63 -3.22
C VAL A 217 3.67 8.65 -2.99
N GLU A 218 3.19 7.66 -2.26
CA GLU A 218 1.82 7.59 -1.78
C GLU A 218 1.85 7.65 -0.24
N ARG A 219 1.17 8.65 0.32
CA ARG A 219 1.08 8.86 1.76
C ARG A 219 -0.37 8.98 2.17
N TYR A 220 -0.67 8.46 3.35
CA TYR A 220 -1.90 8.79 4.05
C TYR A 220 -1.91 10.31 4.33
N ASP A 221 -2.77 11.05 3.64
CA ASP A 221 -2.98 12.46 3.89
C ASP A 221 -4.25 12.66 4.73
N ALA A 222 -4.07 13.04 6.00
CA ALA A 222 -5.18 13.37 6.88
C ALA A 222 -5.84 14.73 6.54
N THR A 223 -5.23 15.55 5.67
CA THR A 223 -5.64 16.94 5.41
C THR A 223 -6.52 17.13 4.18
N THR A 224 -6.49 16.22 3.20
CA THR A 224 -7.48 16.17 2.09
C THR A 224 -8.92 15.90 2.57
N VAL A 225 -9.08 15.52 3.83
CA VAL A 225 -10.36 15.30 4.53
C VAL A 225 -11.17 16.60 4.72
N GLY A 226 -10.57 17.78 4.56
CA GLY A 226 -11.26 19.07 4.69
C GLY A 226 -11.95 19.61 3.43
N GLN A 227 -11.56 19.19 2.22
CA GLN A 227 -12.04 19.81 0.97
C GLN A 227 -13.16 19.06 0.26
N ALA A 228 -13.40 17.78 0.58
CA ALA A 228 -14.52 17.03 0.00
C ALA A 228 -15.88 17.26 0.71
N ARG A 229 -15.94 18.13 1.73
CA ARG A 229 -17.16 18.44 2.51
C ARG A 229 -17.61 19.90 2.48
N LEU A 230 -17.11 20.72 1.55
CA LEU A 230 -17.76 21.98 1.22
C LEU A 230 -18.55 21.78 -0.07
N GLY A 231 -19.81 21.36 0.10
CA GLY A 231 -20.80 21.37 -0.94
C GLY A 231 -20.92 22.79 -1.50
N GLY A 232 -20.49 22.96 -2.75
CA GLY A 232 -20.91 24.11 -3.54
C GLY A 232 -22.43 24.07 -3.70
N PRO A 233 -23.13 25.19 -3.52
CA PRO A 233 -24.58 25.21 -3.75
C PRO A 233 -24.84 24.90 -5.23
N SER A 234 -25.56 23.80 -5.48
CA SER A 234 -26.20 23.53 -6.76
C SER A 234 -27.17 24.66 -7.06
N VAL A 235 -26.72 25.65 -7.83
CA VAL A 235 -27.63 26.60 -8.47
C VAL A 235 -28.34 25.85 -9.59
N PHE A 236 -29.53 25.34 -9.27
CA PHE A 236 -30.52 24.94 -10.26
C PHE A 236 -30.87 26.19 -11.09
N LEU A 237 -30.34 26.25 -12.32
CA LEU A 237 -30.86 27.11 -13.38
C LEU A 237 -32.08 26.40 -13.99
N PRO A 238 -33.31 26.92 -13.84
CA PRO A 238 -34.44 26.38 -14.59
C PRO A 238 -34.31 26.82 -16.05
N LEU A 239 -34.35 25.82 -16.94
CA LEU A 239 -34.57 25.99 -18.37
C LEU A 239 -35.91 26.72 -18.58
N LEU A 240 -35.86 27.98 -19.01
CA LEU A 240 -37.02 28.65 -19.61
C LEU A 240 -37.07 28.27 -21.09
N ALA A 241 -38.07 27.47 -21.43
CA ALA A 241 -38.46 27.19 -22.80
C ALA A 241 -38.95 28.48 -23.46
N ALA A 242 -38.28 28.92 -24.53
CA ALA A 242 -38.80 29.95 -25.41
C ALA A 242 -39.59 29.29 -26.55
N PRO A 243 -40.83 29.73 -26.84
CA PRO A 243 -41.61 29.23 -27.95
C PRO A 243 -41.10 29.80 -29.28
N VAL A 244 -41.02 28.92 -30.28
CA VAL A 244 -40.85 29.25 -31.69
C VAL A 244 -42.12 29.95 -32.18
N LEU A 245 -42.00 31.23 -32.57
CA LEU A 245 -43.03 31.92 -33.35
C LEU A 245 -42.54 32.08 -34.79
N LEU A 246 -43.25 31.38 -35.67
CA LEU A 246 -43.28 31.60 -37.12
C LEU A 246 -43.91 32.97 -37.43
N GLY A 247 -43.33 33.69 -38.40
CA GLY A 247 -43.90 34.91 -38.97
C GLY A 247 -43.15 35.41 -40.20
N HIS A 248 -43.45 34.82 -41.36
CA HIS A 248 -43.49 35.49 -42.68
C HIS A 248 -44.46 36.69 -42.59
N GLN A 249 -44.44 37.81 -43.33
CA GLN A 249 -43.81 38.25 -44.59
C GLN A 249 -44.03 39.79 -44.69
N GLU A 250 -43.43 40.39 -45.71
CA GLU A 250 -43.23 41.81 -46.08
C GLU A 250 -44.48 42.73 -46.18
N PHE A 251 -44.19 44.05 -46.06
CA PHE A 251 -45.02 45.25 -46.25
C PHE A 251 -46.20 45.52 -45.30
#